data_AF-A0A527D2T0-F1
#
_entry.id   AF-A0A527D2T0-F1
#
_cell.length_a   1.000
_cell.length_b   1.000
_cell.length_c   1.000
_cell.angle_alpha   90.00
_cell.angle_beta   90.00
_cell.angle_gamma   90.00
#
_symmetry.space_group_name_H-M   'P 1'
#
loop_
_entity.id
_entity.type
_entity.pdbx_description
1 polymer ?
#
loop_
_entity_poly.entity_id
_entity_poly.type
_entity_poly.pdbx_seq_one_letter_code
_entity_poly.pdbx_strand_id
1 'polypeptide(L)' 'MSTTISPLAPKKYPKMPVIEGVRIATAEAGIKYKNRTDLLTMVFDEGTTVAG' A
#
# COMPACT_ATOMS: atom_id res chain seq x y z
N MET A 1 -12.10 -16.79 6.35
CA MET A 1 -10.99 -16.35 5.50
C MET A 1 -10.45 -17.57 4.77
N SER A 2 -10.31 -17.54 3.45
CA SER A 2 -9.63 -18.62 2.73
C SER A 2 -8.16 -18.64 3.15
N THR A 3 -7.68 -19.79 3.58
CA THR A 3 -6.27 -20.01 3.97
C THR A 3 -5.41 -20.45 2.79
N THR A 4 -6.03 -20.72 1.63
CA THR A 4 -5.34 -21.17 0.43
C THR A 4 -4.73 -19.98 -0.29
N ILE A 5 -3.39 -19.96 -0.38
CA ILE A 5 -2.66 -18.98 -1.19
C ILE A 5 -2.98 -19.24 -2.66
N SER A 6 -3.30 -18.18 -3.41
CA SER A 6 -3.60 -18.29 -4.84
C SER A 6 -2.42 -18.90 -5.61
N PRO A 7 -2.65 -19.84 -6.55
CA PRO A 7 -1.60 -20.32 -7.46
C PRO A 7 -0.97 -19.22 -8.31
N LEU A 8 -1.67 -18.09 -8.49
CA LEU A 8 -1.19 -16.90 -9.22
C LEU A 8 -0.44 -15.91 -8.32
N ALA A 9 -0.35 -16.16 -7.01
CA ALA A 9 0.34 -15.26 -6.10
C ALA A 9 1.85 -15.24 -6.41
N PRO A 10 2.45 -14.06 -6.65
CA PRO A 10 3.89 -13.95 -6.77
C PRO A 10 4.60 -14.48 -5.52
N LYS A 11 5.65 -15.29 -5.71
CA LYS A 11 6.47 -15.80 -4.58
C LYS A 11 7.33 -14.70 -3.94
N LYS A 12 7.63 -13.65 -4.71
CA LYS A 12 8.44 -12.51 -4.29
C LYS A 12 7.85 -11.24 -4.89
N TYR A 13 7.90 -10.17 -4.12
CA TYR A 13 7.54 -8.83 -4.57
C TYR A 13 8.82 -8.00 -4.73
N PRO A 14 8.91 -7.16 -5.77
CA PRO A 14 10.00 -6.20 -5.86
C PRO A 14 9.93 -5.24 -4.67
N LYS A 15 11.09 -4.80 -4.19
CA LYS A 15 11.14 -3.69 -3.24
C LYS A 15 10.65 -2.43 -3.96
N MET A 16 9.71 -1.72 -3.36
CA MET A 16 9.22 -0.46 -3.93
C MET A 16 10.38 0.54 -4.04
N PRO A 17 10.71 1.03 -5.25
CA PRO A 17 11.70 2.08 -5.40
C PRO A 17 11.17 3.40 -4.86
N VAL A 18 12.07 4.35 -4.59
CA VAL A 18 11.67 5.72 -4.32
C VAL A 18 11.11 6.31 -5.62
N ILE A 19 9.92 6.89 -5.54
CA ILE A 19 9.32 7.65 -6.63
C ILE A 19 9.40 9.12 -6.21
N GLU A 20 10.10 9.93 -7.00
CA GLU A 20 10.21 11.36 -6.75
C GLU A 20 8.82 12.01 -6.75
N GLY A 21 8.58 12.91 -5.80
CA GLY A 21 7.28 13.55 -5.63
C GLY A 21 6.21 12.71 -4.93
N VAL A 22 6.50 11.45 -4.55
CA VAL A 22 5.51 10.56 -3.92
C VAL A 22 6.00 10.06 -2.56
N ARG A 23 5.17 10.24 -1.54
CA ARG A 23 5.40 9.71 -0.19
C ARG A 23 4.24 8.82 0.21
N ILE A 24 4.54 7.61 0.66
CA ILE A 24 3.54 6.60 1.03
C ILE A 24 3.76 6.17 2.48
N ALA A 25 2.68 6.13 3.25
CA ALA A 25 2.70 5.62 4.63
C ALA A 25 1.44 4.80 4.92
N THR A 26 1.55 3.88 5.87
CA THR A 26 0.42 3.12 6.40
C THR A 26 0.30 3.36 7.91
N ALA A 27 -0.93 3.29 8.42
CA ALA A 27 -1.22 3.42 9.84
C ALA A 27 -2.32 2.44 10.28
N GLU A 28 -2.32 2.07 11.56
CA GLU A 28 -3.48 1.45 12.22
C GLU A 28 -4.39 2.58 12.72
N ALA A 29 -5.39 2.93 11.93
CA ALA A 29 -6.37 3.96 12.21
C ALA A 29 -7.61 3.43 12.95
N GLY A 30 -7.72 2.11 13.15
CA GLY A 30 -8.83 1.48 13.87
C GLY A 30 -10.16 1.46 13.10
N ILE A 31 -10.09 1.55 11.77
CA ILE A 31 -11.24 1.49 10.84
C ILE A 31 -11.71 0.04 10.69
N LYS A 32 -10.78 -0.91 10.75
CA LYS A 32 -11.05 -2.35 10.70
C LYS A 32 -10.85 -2.96 12.09
N TYR A 33 -10.38 -4.20 12.14
CA TYR A 33 -10.11 -4.92 13.37
C TYR A 33 -8.72 -4.59 13.92
N LYS A 34 -8.55 -4.81 15.23
CA LYS A 34 -7.32 -4.51 15.98
C LYS A 34 -6.08 -5.19 15.37
N ASN A 35 -4.94 -4.54 15.57
CA ASN A 35 -3.61 -4.97 15.14
C ASN A 35 -3.48 -5.09 13.61
N ARG A 36 -4.20 -4.26 12.87
CA ARG A 36 -4.12 -4.19 11.40
C ARG A 36 -3.79 -2.78 10.96
N THR A 37 -2.73 -2.63 10.19
CA THR A 37 -2.49 -1.44 9.37
C THR A 37 -3.58 -1.38 8.31
N ASP A 38 -4.53 -0.47 8.50
CA ASP A 38 -5.81 -0.44 7.79
C ASP A 38 -6.06 0.87 7.04
N LEU A 39 -5.18 1.85 7.23
CA LEU A 39 -5.16 3.09 6.47
C LEU A 39 -3.88 3.16 5.64
N LEU A 40 -4.05 3.51 4.36
CA LEU A 40 -2.99 3.89 3.45
C LEU A 40 -3.16 5.37 3.12
N THR A 41 -2.07 6.13 3.20
CA THR A 41 -2.04 7.53 2.81
C THR A 41 -0.90 7.76 1.84
N MET A 42 -1.18 8.52 0.78
CA MET A 42 -0.20 8.95 -0.20
C MET A 42 -0.23 10.47 -0.30
N VAL A 43 0.96 11.08 -0.28
CA VAL A 43 1.15 12.52 -0.48
C VAL A 43 1.91 12.70 -1.78
N PHE A 44 1.39 13.60 -2.61
CA PHE A 44 1.96 13.96 -3.89
C PHE A 44 2.45 15.40 -3.82
N ASP A 45 3.68 15.63 -4.25
CA ASP A 45 4.23 16.97 -4.35
C ASP A 45 3.55 17.75 -5.48
N GLU A 46 3.56 19.08 -5.39
CA GLU A 46 2.95 19.96 -6.37
C GLU A 46 3.47 19.67 -7.79
N GLY A 47 2.58 19.67 -8.79
CA GLY A 47 2.89 19.35 -10.18
C GLY A 47 2.88 17.85 -10.52
N THR A 48 2.75 16.96 -9.52
CA THR A 48 2.61 15.52 -9.78
C THR A 48 1.26 15.23 -10.44
N THR A 49 1.27 14.51 -11.57
CA THR A 49 0.04 14.08 -12.26
C THR A 49 -0.23 12.60 -11.98
N VAL A 50 -1.51 12.27 -11.72
CA VAL A 50 -1.96 10.90 -11.46
C VAL A 50 -3.05 10.53 -12.48
N ALA A 51 -3.01 9.30 -12.98
CA ALA A 51 -4.08 8.72 -13.79
C ALA A 51 -4.93 7.77 -12.93
N GLY A 52 -6.25 7.78 -13.16
CA GLY A 52 -7.24 6.95 -12.47
C GLY A 52 -7.90 5.92 -13.37
#